data_AF-A0A0M4JWM6-F1
#
_entry.id   AF-A0A0M4JWM6-F1
#
_cell.length_a   1.000
_cell.length_b   1.000
_cell.length_c   1.000
_cell.angle_alpha   90.00
_cell.angle_beta   90.00
_cell.angle_gamma   90.00
#
_symmetry.space_group_name_H-M   'P 1'
#
loop_
_entity.id
_entity.type
_entity.pdbx_description
1 polymer ?
#
loop_
_entity_poly.entity_id
_entity_poly.type
_entity_poly.pdbx_seq_one_letter_code
_entity_poly.pdbx_strand_id
1 'polypeptide(L)' 'MKEKCQTPTCNNDLNFMDKKRIYQYDENLEDEIAIYVCDECYKKSKDEENNIDWEHSS' A
#
# COMPACT_ATOMS: atom_id res chain seq x y z
N MET A 1 20.19 1.16 8.62
CA MET A 1 19.79 1.30 7.21
C MET A 1 18.38 1.86 7.20
N LYS A 2 18.12 2.94 6.44
CA LYS A 2 16.73 3.39 6.23
C LYS A 2 16.10 2.49 5.18
N GLU A 3 15.04 1.79 5.54
CA GLU A 3 14.27 1.01 4.57
C GLU A 3 13.43 1.97 3.72
N LYS A 4 13.23 1.62 2.45
CA LYS A 4 12.49 2.43 1.47
C LYS A 4 11.12 1.83 1.23
N CYS A 5 10.17 2.69 0.86
CA CYS A 5 8.85 2.27 0.42
C CYS A 5 9.00 1.22 -0.69
N GLN A 6 8.27 0.11 -0.58
CA GLN A 6 8.34 -0.98 -1.55
C GLN A 6 7.36 -0.80 -2.71
N THR A 7 6.59 0.30 -2.73
CA THR A 7 5.75 0.65 -3.87
C THR A 7 6.62 1.05 -5.07
N PRO A 8 6.41 0.46 -6.27
CA PRO A 8 7.25 0.72 -7.45
C PRO A 8 7.35 2.20 -7.85
N THR A 9 6.33 3.00 -7.52
CA THR A 9 6.22 4.43 -7.87
C THR A 9 6.64 5.36 -6.74
N CYS A 10 7.15 4.85 -5.61
CA CYS A 10 7.50 5.65 -4.43
C CYS A 10 8.95 5.36 -3.97
N ASN A 11 9.71 6.42 -3.69
CA ASN A 11 11.09 6.33 -3.17
C ASN A 11 11.25 6.92 -1.76
N ASN A 12 10.13 7.13 -1.06
CA ASN A 12 10.14 7.73 0.27
C ASN A 12 10.68 6.75 1.31
N ASP A 13 11.20 7.31 2.40
CA ASP A 13 11.66 6.52 3.55
C ASP A 13 10.48 5.83 4.22
N LEU A 14 10.65 4.57 4.62
CA LEU A 14 9.70 3.89 5.49
C LEU A 14 9.76 4.48 6.91
N ASN A 15 8.60 4.59 7.52
CA ASN A 15 8.52 4.85 8.94
C ASN A 15 8.91 3.57 9.69
N PHE A 16 10.13 3.54 10.26
CA PHE A 16 10.66 2.36 10.93
C PHE A 16 9.96 2.09 12.28
N MET A 17 9.39 3.12 12.91
CA MET A 17 8.67 3.01 14.18
C MET A 17 7.26 2.47 14.01
N ASP A 18 6.66 2.69 12.83
CA ASP A 18 5.30 2.26 12.50
C ASP A 18 5.25 1.79 11.04
N LYS A 19 5.72 0.55 10.80
CA LYS A 19 5.74 -0.03 9.46
C LYS A 19 4.33 -0.35 9.01
N LYS A 20 3.83 0.38 8.02
CA LYS A 20 2.57 0.08 7.34
C LYS A 20 2.77 -0.91 6.22
N ARG A 21 1.74 -1.73 5.96
CA ARG A 21 1.72 -2.68 4.85
C ARG A 21 0.41 -2.60 4.07
N ILE A 22 0.50 -2.84 2.77
CA ILE A 22 -0.66 -3.02 1.87
C ILE A 22 -0.51 -4.36 1.17
N TYR A 23 -1.62 -4.91 0.69
CA TYR A 23 -1.62 -6.10 -0.14
C TYR A 23 -1.65 -5.66 -1.60
N GLN A 24 -0.71 -6.18 -2.38
CA GLN A 24 -0.64 -5.95 -3.82
C GLN A 24 -0.61 -7.30 -4.53
N TYR A 25 -1.45 -7.46 -5.55
CA TYR A 25 -1.42 -8.64 -6.40
C TYR A 25 -0.11 -8.67 -7.22
N ASP A 26 0.61 -9.80 -7.13
CA ASP A 26 1.81 -10.07 -7.91
C ASP A 26 1.47 -11.08 -9.02
N GLU A 27 1.56 -10.65 -10.28
CA GLU A 27 1.23 -11.49 -11.44
C GLU A 27 2.17 -12.68 -11.62
N ASN A 28 3.39 -12.64 -11.08
CA ASN A 28 4.34 -13.76 -11.18
C ASN A 28 4.00 -14.89 -10.20
N LEU A 29 3.37 -14.53 -9.08
CA LEU A 29 2.94 -15.47 -8.03
C LEU A 29 1.45 -15.81 -8.13
N GLU A 30 0.71 -15.05 -8.95
CA GLU A 30 -0.75 -15.13 -9.08
C GLU A 30 -1.46 -15.01 -7.71
N ASP A 31 -0.90 -14.20 -6.81
CA ASP A 31 -1.34 -14.08 -5.42
C ASP A 31 -1.10 -12.66 -4.86
N GLU A 32 -1.77 -12.33 -3.76
CA GLU A 32 -1.62 -11.06 -3.05
C GLU A 32 -0.48 -11.13 -2.03
N ILE A 33 0.53 -10.28 -2.23
CA ILE A 33 1.67 -10.18 -1.31
C ILE A 33 1.59 -8.91 -0.46
N ALA A 34 1.99 -9.04 0.80
CA ALA A 34 2.10 -7.88 1.69
C ALA A 34 3.41 -7.13 1.43
N ILE A 35 3.32 -5.87 1.03
CA ILE A 35 4.47 -4.98 0.86
C ILE A 35 4.45 -3.86 1.89
N TYR A 36 5.63 -3.42 2.34
CA TYR A 36 5.79 -2.32 3.29
C TYR A 36 5.83 -0.98 2.56
N VAL A 37 5.04 -0.04 3.04
CA VAL A 37 4.86 1.26 2.37
C VAL A 37 4.97 2.42 3.36
N CYS A 38 5.33 3.60 2.84
CA CYS A 38 5.36 4.82 3.64
C CYS A 38 3.93 5.27 3.99
N ASP A 39 3.81 6.20 4.94
CA ASP A 39 2.52 6.69 5.44
C ASP A 39 1.65 7.28 4.32
N GLU A 40 2.26 7.95 3.33
CA GLU A 40 1.56 8.51 2.18
C GLU A 40 0.98 7.43 1.25
N CYS A 41 1.77 6.41 0.91
CA CYS A 41 1.31 5.29 0.07
C CYS A 41 0.27 4.44 0.79
N TYR A 42 0.42 4.24 2.11
CA TYR A 42 -0.58 3.57 2.92
C TYR A 42 -1.90 4.34 2.89
N LYS A 43 -1.86 5.65 3.16
CA LYS A 43 -3.05 6.49 3.14
C LYS A 43 -3.70 6.49 1.76
N LYS A 44 -2.94 6.64 0.68
CA LYS A 44 -3.48 6.62 -0.68
C LYS A 44 -4.18 5.30 -1.00
N SER A 45 -3.57 4.17 -0.65
CA SER A 45 -4.19 2.84 -0.84
C SER A 45 -5.48 2.70 -0.03
N LYS A 46 -5.51 3.19 1.22
CA LYS A 46 -6.74 3.20 2.03
C LYS A 46 -7.79 4.18 1.49
N ASP A 47 -7.39 5.32 0.97
CA ASP A 47 -8.32 6.28 0.35
C ASP A 47 -8.91 5.70 -0.94
N GLU A 48 -8.12 4.95 -1.73
CA GLU A 48 -8.59 4.21 -2.91
C GLU A 48 -9.56 3.08 -2.53
N GLU A 49 -9.24 2.27 -1.51
CA GLU A 49 -10.15 1.23 -0.99
C GLU A 49 -11.45 1.85 -0.43
N ASN A 50 -11.37 2.95 0.33
CA ASN A 50 -12.53 3.63 0.89
C ASN A 50 -13.33 4.42 -0.16
N ASN A 51 -12.76 4.74 -1.32
CA ASN A 51 -13.51 5.28 -2.46
C ASN A 51 -14.25 4.18 -3.24
N ILE A 52 -14.03 2.91 -2.90
CA ILE A 52 -14.85 1.77 -3.33
C ILE A 52 -15.90 1.46 -2.24
N ASP A 53 -16.35 2.48 -1.52
CA ASP A 53 -17.59 2.42 -0.77
C ASP A 53 -18.62 3.21 -1.57
N TRP A 54 -19.75 2.57 -1.89
CA TRP A 54 -21.06 3.11 -2.31
C TRP A 54 -21.46 3.47 -3.77
N GLU A 55 -20.81 3.05 -4.87
CA GLU A 55 -21.57 2.93 -6.16
C GLU A 55 -22.50 1.70 -6.22
N HIS A 56 -22.69 1.01 -5.08
CA HIS A 56 -23.62 -0.12 -4.92
C HIS A 56 -24.61 0.06 -3.76
N SER A 57 -24.96 1.30 -3.38
CA SER A 57 -26.10 1.55 -2.48
C SER A 57 -26.88 2.81 -2.84
N SER A 58 -27.59 2.77 -3.97
CA SER A 58 -28.95 3.34 -4.17
C SER A 58 -29.49 2.98 -5.54
#